data_AF-A0A3M1G8B1-F1
#
_entry.id   AF-A0A3M1G8B1-F1
#
_cell.length_a   1.000
_cell.length_b   1.000
_cell.length_c   1.000
_cell.angle_alpha   90.00
_cell.angle_beta   90.00
_cell.angle_gamma   90.00
#
_symmetry.space_group_name_H-M   'P 1'
#
loop_
_entity.id
_entity.type
_entity.pdbx_description
1 polymer ?
#
loop_
_entity_poly.entity_id
_entity_poly.type
_entity_poly.pdbx_seq_one_letter_code
_entity_poly.pdbx_strand_id
1 'polypeptide(L)'
;PDRKVRDQVRISGGYPYKAASKVTVTIDGNSFDLFTQDQDAWAHDAQEDQRLVAAMKAGIKMTAKGLSSRGTTTWDDFSLSGFTAAYNAISKACG
;
A
#
# COMPACT_ATOMS: atom_id res chain seq x y z
N PRO A 1 3.51 14.55 17.07
CA PRO A 1 4.88 14.15 17.48
C PRO A 1 4.97 12.76 18.15
N ASP A 2 3.88 12.25 18.73
CA ASP A 2 3.92 11.06 19.62
C ASP A 2 3.74 9.69 18.96
N ARG A 3 3.54 9.61 17.64
CA ARG A 3 3.41 8.32 16.95
C ARG A 3 4.70 8.00 16.21
N LYS A 4 5.58 7.20 16.84
CA LYS A 4 6.73 6.54 16.21
C LYS A 4 6.27 5.46 15.22
N VAL A 5 5.44 5.85 14.25
CA VAL A 5 4.94 4.94 13.22
C VAL A 5 6.07 4.71 12.22
N ARG A 6 6.51 3.46 12.11
CA ARG A 6 7.47 2.98 11.12
C ARG A 6 6.73 2.04 10.17
N ASP A 7 7.15 2.05 8.90
CA ASP A 7 6.70 1.09 7.88
C ASP A 7 5.20 1.10 7.53
N GLN A 8 4.46 2.15 7.89
CA GLN A 8 3.06 2.28 7.53
C GLN A 8 2.89 2.45 6.02
N VAL A 9 2.00 1.65 5.44
CA VAL A 9 1.67 1.70 4.02
C VAL A 9 0.35 2.43 3.82
N ARG A 10 0.41 3.45 2.95
CA ARG A 10 -0.74 4.19 2.44
C ARG A 10 -0.70 4.18 0.92
N ILE A 11 -1.82 3.85 0.30
CA ILE A 11 -2.02 4.00 -1.14
C ILE A 11 -3.05 5.09 -1.36
N SER A 12 -2.72 6.11 -2.15
CA SER A 12 -3.68 7.14 -2.54
C SER A 12 -4.14 6.90 -3.97
N GLY A 13 -5.45 6.73 -4.16
CA GLY A 13 -6.03 6.50 -5.48
C GLY A 13 -6.13 7.77 -6.33
N GLY A 14 -6.01 8.97 -5.74
CA GLY A 14 -6.25 10.24 -6.44
C GLY A 14 -7.74 10.52 -6.75
N TYR A 15 -8.63 9.67 -6.25
CA TYR A 15 -10.09 9.83 -6.26
C TYR A 15 -10.65 9.22 -4.97
N PRO A 16 -11.80 9.70 -4.48
CA PRO A 16 -12.46 9.07 -3.35
C PRO A 16 -12.91 7.66 -3.72
N TYR A 17 -12.49 6.67 -2.93
CA TYR A 17 -12.99 5.30 -2.98
C TYR A 17 -14.45 5.24 -2.54
N LYS A 18 -15.13 4.17 -2.90
CA LYS A 18 -16.50 3.92 -2.45
C LYS A 18 -16.51 3.70 -0.94
N ALA A 19 -17.47 4.31 -0.24
CA ALA A 19 -17.64 4.10 1.19
C ALA A 19 -17.80 2.60 1.52
N ALA A 20 -17.17 2.16 2.60
CA ALA A 20 -17.12 0.75 3.03
C ALA A 20 -16.60 -0.22 1.95
N SER A 21 -15.74 0.26 1.04
CA SER A 21 -14.99 -0.60 0.12
C SER A 21 -13.60 -0.92 0.67
N LYS A 22 -12.88 -1.76 -0.08
CA LYS A 22 -11.50 -2.13 0.20
C LYS A 22 -10.68 -1.99 -1.07
N VAL A 23 -9.38 -1.79 -0.90
CA VAL A 23 -8.39 -1.93 -1.97
C VAL A 23 -7.68 -3.26 -1.78
N THR A 24 -7.65 -4.08 -2.82
CA THR A 24 -6.85 -5.32 -2.79
C THR A 24 -5.54 -5.06 -3.50
N VAL A 25 -4.43 -5.21 -2.78
CA VAL A 25 -3.08 -5.09 -3.30
C VAL A 25 -2.52 -6.48 -3.59
N THR A 26 -2.03 -6.71 -4.80
CA THR A 26 -1.36 -7.95 -5.18
C THR A 26 0.10 -7.67 -5.52
N ILE A 27 1.02 -8.38 -4.87
CA ILE A 27 2.47 -8.31 -5.12
C ILE A 27 2.95 -9.71 -5.49
N ASP A 28 3.30 -9.91 -6.76
CA ASP A 28 3.79 -11.18 -7.31
C ASP A 28 2.99 -12.42 -6.85
N GLY A 29 1.66 -12.28 -6.75
CA GLY A 29 0.73 -13.34 -6.35
C GLY A 29 0.29 -13.30 -4.88
N ASN A 30 0.98 -12.56 -4.01
CA ASN A 30 0.55 -12.35 -2.62
C ASN A 30 -0.50 -11.23 -2.56
N SER A 31 -1.63 -11.47 -1.90
CA SER A 31 -2.72 -10.49 -1.81
C SER A 31 -2.91 -9.94 -0.39
N PHE A 32 -3.17 -8.64 -0.30
CA PHE A 32 -3.39 -7.88 0.92
C PHE A 32 -4.66 -7.04 0.75
N ASP A 33 -5.54 -7.03 1.74
CA ASP A 33 -6.70 -6.16 1.74
C ASP A 33 -6.43 -4.93 2.61
N LEU A 34 -6.71 -3.76 2.06
CA LEU A 34 -6.56 -2.47 2.72
C LEU A 34 -7.94 -1.84 2.87
N PHE A 35 -8.20 -1.23 4.03
CA PHE A 35 -9.44 -0.49 4.22
C PHE A 35 -9.33 0.91 3.59
N THR A 36 -10.42 1.38 2.99
CA THR A 36 -10.44 2.70 2.37
C THR A 36 -10.97 3.75 3.34
N GLN A 37 -10.32 4.91 3.36
CA GLN A 37 -10.80 6.13 3.99
C GLN A 37 -10.61 7.28 3.01
N ASP A 38 -11.72 7.88 2.59
CA ASP A 38 -11.75 8.90 1.54
C ASP A 38 -11.07 8.42 0.25
N GLN A 39 -9.91 8.98 -0.09
CA GLN A 39 -9.13 8.64 -1.28
C GLN A 39 -7.92 7.74 -0.98
N ASP A 40 -7.77 7.33 0.27
CA ASP A 40 -6.63 6.59 0.75
C ASP A 40 -7.02 5.17 1.17
N ALA A 41 -6.08 4.25 1.02
CA ALA A 41 -6.18 2.89 1.48
C ALA A 41 -5.01 2.57 2.42
N TRP A 42 -5.32 1.91 3.53
CA TRP A 42 -4.40 1.64 4.63
C TRP A 42 -4.42 0.16 5.01
N ALA A 43 -3.28 -0.39 5.42
CA ALA A 43 -3.26 -1.71 6.06
C ALA A 43 -4.01 -1.65 7.41
N HIS A 44 -4.60 -2.77 7.86
CA HIS A 44 -5.45 -2.76 9.05
C HIS A 44 -4.65 -2.57 10.34
N ASP A 45 -3.42 -3.05 10.38
CA ASP A 45 -2.54 -2.95 11.54
C ASP A 45 -1.04 -2.98 11.17
N ALA A 46 -0.21 -2.79 12.18
CA ALA A 46 1.24 -2.75 12.02
C ALA A 46 1.85 -4.09 11.55
N GLN A 47 1.19 -5.22 11.81
CA GLN A 47 1.67 -6.53 11.36
C GLN A 47 1.41 -6.69 9.85
N GLU A 48 0.24 -6.25 9.37
CA GLU A 48 -0.04 -6.22 7.93
C GLU A 48 0.86 -5.23 7.19
N ASP A 49 1.11 -4.04 7.76
CA ASP A 49 2.10 -3.09 7.24
C ASP A 49 3.46 -3.75 7.04
N GLN A 50 3.97 -4.46 8.05
CA GLN A 50 5.27 -5.16 7.96
C GLN A 50 5.29 -6.25 6.89
N ARG A 51 4.21 -7.04 6.79
CA ARG A 51 4.10 -8.08 5.76
C ARG A 51 4.03 -7.47 4.36
N LEU A 52 3.30 -6.38 4.19
CA LEU A 52 3.18 -5.67 2.94
C LEU A 52 4.52 -5.05 2.51
N VAL A 53 5.23 -4.37 3.41
CA VAL A 53 6.58 -3.85 3.16
C VAL A 53 7.57 -4.96 2.83
N ALA A 54 7.52 -6.09 3.54
CA ALA A 54 8.37 -7.24 3.23
C ALA A 54 8.10 -7.79 1.82
N ALA A 55 6.83 -7.90 1.43
CA ALA A 55 6.44 -8.30 0.08
C ALA A 55 6.90 -7.27 -0.97
N MET A 56 6.75 -5.96 -0.70
CA MET A 56 7.23 -4.90 -1.59
C MET A 56 8.75 -4.94 -1.79
N LYS A 57 9.52 -5.33 -0.77
CA LYS A 57 10.98 -5.49 -0.87
C LYS A 57 11.39 -6.72 -1.68
N ALA A 58 10.62 -7.80 -1.58
CA ALA A 58 10.91 -9.04 -2.28
C ALA A 58 10.39 -9.05 -3.72
N GLY A 59 9.33 -8.28 -4.00
CA GLY A 59 8.63 -8.30 -5.27
C GLY A 59 9.13 -7.27 -6.28
N ILE A 60 8.63 -7.41 -7.51
CA ILE A 60 8.98 -6.55 -8.67
C ILE A 60 7.78 -5.77 -9.23
N LYS A 61 6.56 -6.26 -9.00
CA LYS A 61 5.32 -5.60 -9.42
C LYS A 61 4.29 -5.64 -8.30
N MET A 62 3.60 -4.52 -8.12
CA MET A 62 2.44 -4.38 -7.26
C MET A 62 1.25 -3.88 -8.07
N THR A 63 0.07 -4.46 -7.87
CA THR A 63 -1.18 -4.00 -8.47
C THR A 63 -2.19 -3.70 -7.37
N ALA A 64 -2.72 -2.48 -7.32
CA ALA A 64 -3.78 -2.11 -6.41
C ALA A 64 -5.12 -2.06 -7.15
N LYS A 65 -6.09 -2.86 -6.69
CA LYS A 65 -7.44 -2.90 -7.24
C LYS A 65 -8.39 -2.16 -6.30
N GLY A 66 -9.02 -1.10 -6.78
CA GLY A 66 -9.97 -0.30 -6.00
C GLY A 66 -11.32 -0.12 -6.69
N LEU A 67 -12.29 0.40 -5.94
CA LEU A 67 -13.58 0.84 -6.46
C LEU A 67 -13.77 2.31 -6.13
N SER A 68 -13.81 3.17 -7.14
CA SER A 68 -14.10 4.59 -6.94
C SER A 68 -15.53 4.78 -6.42
N SER A 69 -15.77 5.89 -5.73
CA SER A 69 -17.10 6.35 -5.30
C SER A 69 -18.11 6.44 -6.46
N ARG A 70 -17.61 6.63 -7.69
CA ARG A 70 -18.40 6.66 -8.93
C ARG A 70 -18.76 5.28 -9.48
N GLY A 71 -18.31 4.19 -8.85
CA GLY A 71 -18.58 2.82 -9.27
C GLY A 71 -17.61 2.25 -10.30
N THR A 72 -16.57 2.99 -10.69
CA THR A 72 -15.52 2.50 -11.61
C THR A 72 -14.51 1.66 -10.82
N THR A 73 -14.28 0.42 -11.26
CA THR A 73 -13.16 -0.41 -10.77
C THR A 73 -11.87 0.07 -11.42
N THR A 74 -10.86 0.29 -10.60
CA THR A 74 -9.56 0.82 -11.00
C THR A 74 -8.46 -0.18 -10.69
N TRP A 75 -7.41 -0.14 -11.50
CA TRP A 75 -6.22 -0.98 -11.37
C TRP A 75 -5.00 -0.08 -11.50
N ASP A 76 -4.29 0.09 -10.40
CA ASP A 76 -3.09 0.91 -10.32
C ASP A 76 -1.87 -0.02 -10.25
N ASP A 77 -1.08 -0.03 -11.32
CA ASP A 77 0.13 -0.85 -11.45
C ASP A 77 1.37 -0.05 -11.05
N PHE A 78 2.12 -0.59 -10.10
CA PHE A 78 3.38 -0.01 -9.60
C PHE A 78 4.53 -0.98 -9.85
N SER A 79 5.63 -0.45 -10.41
CA SER A 79 6.90 -1.17 -10.41
C SER A 79 7.53 -1.07 -9.02
N LEU A 80 8.00 -2.19 -8.49
CA LEU A 80 8.77 -2.24 -7.25
C LEU A 80 10.29 -2.25 -7.52
N SER A 81 10.70 -2.07 -8.78
CA SER A 81 12.11 -1.95 -9.13
C SER A 81 12.76 -0.81 -8.36
N GLY A 82 13.80 -1.11 -7.58
CA GLY A 82 14.51 -0.15 -6.74
C GLY A 82 13.87 0.14 -5.38
N PHE A 83 12.69 -0.42 -5.06
CA PHE A 83 12.03 -0.20 -3.77
C PHE A 83 12.93 -0.60 -2.60
N THR A 84 13.57 -1.77 -2.67
CA THR A 84 14.50 -2.25 -1.63
C THR A 84 15.68 -1.32 -1.41
N ALA A 85 16.25 -0.76 -2.49
CA ALA A 85 17.37 0.18 -2.37
C ALA A 85 16.92 1.48 -1.69
N ALA A 86 15.78 2.04 -2.10
CA ALA A 86 15.20 3.24 -1.50
C ALA A 86 14.83 3.03 -0.02
N TYR A 87 14.18 1.90 0.29
CA TYR A 87 13.81 1.52 1.65
C TYR A 87 15.03 1.42 2.56
N ASN A 88 16.10 0.75 2.11
CA ASN A 88 17.33 0.60 2.88
C ASN A 88 18.03 1.96 3.09
N ALA A 89 18.03 2.83 2.08
CA ALA A 89 18.61 4.17 2.19
C ALA A 89 17.89 5.03 3.24
N ILE A 90 16.55 5.05 3.24
CA ILE A 90 15.74 5.76 4.23
C ILE A 90 15.90 5.15 5.63
N SER A 91 15.91 3.82 5.73
CA SER A 91 16.13 3.12 7.00
C SER A 91 17.50 3.45 7.60
N LYS A 92 18.53 3.65 6.77
CA LYS A 92 19.85 4.08 7.24
C LYS A 92 19.88 5.55 7.68
N ALA A 93 19.13 6.42 6.98
CA ALA A 93 19.12 7.84 7.26
C ALA A 93 18.29 8.20 8.51
N CYS A 94 17.21 7.47 8.77
CA CYS A 94 16.26 7.72 9.87
C CYS A 94 16.29 6.65 10.98
N GLY A 95 17.21 5.68 10.85
CA GLY A 95 17.34 4.48 11.68
C GLY A 95 17.82 4.75 13.08
#